data_AF-A0A813KHZ9-F1
#
_entry.id   AF-A0A813KHZ9-F1
#
_cell.length_a   1.000
_cell.length_b   1.000
_cell.length_c   1.000
_cell.angle_alpha   90.00
_cell.angle_beta   90.00
_cell.angle_gamma   90.00
#
_symmetry.space_group_name_H-M   'P 1'
#
loop_
_entity.id
_entity.type
_entity.pdbx_description
1 polymer ?
#
loop_
_entity_poly.entity_id
_entity_poly.type
_entity_poly.pdbx_seq_one_letter_code
_entity_poly.pdbx_strand_id
1 'polypeptide(L)'
;QMLCELQNPWALGQWKGRWGPASYEMISRGGLVPDPDPESCKPFWMSIQDFCQHFTEVVEARMVPSSWQCAAVTHSSDRPSFPLVSVASSSQAIFVLTQSDARLSPGEELAPIGLRVYQCRIVAPPQNATGVKQNVSSPFKNLELLAEKLPTKVRSVMVEIAKLEPNCLYVAAAISEPGRPLALATLRVLTASALRGFRELSAPESSYFLKAEQTATPAIDTDSFSSQGSLENGFAPSTPVRN
;
A
#
# COMPACT_ATOMS: atom_id res chain seq x y z
N GLN A 1 7.38 30.88 -8.70
CA GLN A 1 6.79 30.41 -7.42
C GLN A 1 5.87 29.24 -7.73
N MET A 2 6.00 28.12 -7.03
CA MET A 2 5.10 26.97 -7.17
C MET A 2 3.84 27.22 -6.34
N LEU A 3 2.67 26.97 -6.93
CA LEU A 3 1.36 27.14 -6.31
C LEU A 3 0.62 25.81 -6.34
N CYS A 4 -0.23 25.55 -5.35
CA CYS A 4 -1.22 24.49 -5.39
C CYS A 4 -2.63 25.08 -5.46
N GLU A 5 -3.49 24.43 -6.23
CA GLU A 5 -4.92 24.69 -6.28
C GLU A 5 -5.61 23.75 -5.30
N LEU A 6 -6.45 24.31 -4.43
CA LEU A 6 -7.20 23.57 -3.41
C LEU A 6 -8.66 23.98 -3.47
N GLN A 7 -9.55 23.08 -3.11
CA GLN A 7 -10.98 23.35 -3.02
C GLN A 7 -11.49 23.00 -1.63
N ASN A 8 -12.13 23.97 -0.97
CA ASN A 8 -12.85 23.71 0.26
C ASN A 8 -14.18 23.02 -0.09
N PRO A 9 -14.51 21.84 0.49
CA PRO A 9 -15.79 21.18 0.24
C PRO A 9 -17.00 21.94 0.81
N TRP A 10 -16.76 22.98 1.62
CA TRP A 10 -17.79 23.91 2.09
C TRP A 10 -17.70 25.24 1.32
N ALA A 11 -18.85 25.79 0.96
CA ALA A 11 -18.93 27.12 0.31
C ALA A 11 -18.40 28.25 1.21
N LEU A 12 -18.36 28.02 2.54
CA LEU A 12 -17.87 28.96 3.53
C LEU A 12 -16.42 28.66 3.94
N GLY A 13 -15.62 29.72 4.09
CA GLY A 13 -14.22 29.65 4.50
C GLY A 13 -13.28 29.81 3.30
N GLN A 14 -12.76 31.03 3.14
CA GLN A 14 -11.80 31.37 2.08
C GLN A 14 -10.40 31.55 2.67
N TRP A 15 -9.39 31.16 1.88
CA TRP A 15 -8.00 31.44 2.19
C TRP A 15 -7.72 32.95 2.16
N LYS A 16 -7.29 33.51 3.30
CA LYS A 16 -7.00 34.95 3.47
C LYS A 16 -5.52 35.30 3.33
N GLY A 17 -4.66 34.30 3.15
CA GLY A 17 -3.22 34.51 2.98
C GLY A 17 -2.84 34.90 1.55
N ARG A 18 -1.54 34.83 1.26
CA ARG A 18 -1.01 35.12 -0.08
C ARG A 18 -1.64 34.18 -1.11
N TRP A 19 -1.94 34.71 -2.30
CA TRP A 19 -2.64 34.02 -3.39
C TRP A 19 -4.13 33.70 -3.12
N GLY A 20 -4.68 34.16 -1.99
CA GLY A 20 -6.12 34.13 -1.76
C GLY A 20 -6.89 35.04 -2.74
N PRO A 21 -8.22 34.86 -2.89
CA PRO A 21 -9.03 35.62 -3.85
C PRO A 21 -8.96 37.15 -3.71
N ALA A 22 -8.76 37.64 -2.49
CA ALA A 22 -8.62 39.07 -2.18
C ALA A 22 -7.16 39.54 -2.02
N SER A 23 -6.18 38.68 -2.29
CA SER A 23 -4.76 39.02 -2.12
C SER A 23 -4.26 39.90 -3.27
N TYR A 24 -3.31 40.80 -2.96
CA TYR A 24 -2.70 41.67 -3.97
C TYR A 24 -2.06 40.87 -5.11
N GLU A 25 -1.43 39.75 -4.80
CA GLU A 25 -0.78 38.88 -5.79
C GLU A 25 -1.78 38.28 -6.79
N MET A 26 -3.00 37.96 -6.35
CA MET A 26 -4.04 37.42 -7.23
C MET A 26 -4.67 38.53 -8.10
N ILE A 27 -4.96 39.68 -7.50
CA ILE A 27 -5.54 40.85 -8.19
C ILE A 27 -4.58 41.41 -9.24
N SER A 28 -3.30 41.57 -8.90
CA SER A 28 -2.27 42.11 -9.80
C SER A 28 -1.98 41.22 -11.02
N ARG A 29 -2.36 39.93 -10.97
CA ARG A 29 -2.22 39.00 -12.09
C ARG A 29 -3.37 39.05 -13.11
N GLY A 30 -4.33 39.96 -12.94
CA GLY A 30 -5.50 40.05 -13.82
C GLY A 30 -6.48 38.89 -13.62
N GLY A 31 -6.44 38.22 -12.45
CA GLY A 31 -7.44 37.23 -12.09
C GLY A 31 -8.80 37.89 -11.99
N LEU A 32 -9.66 37.64 -12.97
CA LEU A 32 -11.09 37.96 -12.89
C LEU A 32 -11.63 37.28 -11.63
N VAL A 33 -12.09 38.08 -10.67
CA VAL A 33 -12.91 37.59 -9.57
C VAL A 33 -14.22 37.13 -10.22
N PRO A 34 -14.50 35.82 -10.34
CA PRO A 34 -15.76 35.37 -10.90
C PRO A 34 -16.86 35.75 -9.89
N ASP A 35 -17.94 36.34 -10.40
CA ASP A 35 -19.13 36.78 -9.68
C ASP A 35 -19.45 35.85 -8.49
N PRO A 36 -19.67 36.35 -7.27
CA PRO A 36 -19.84 35.51 -6.09
C PRO A 36 -21.19 34.81 -6.16
N ASP A 37 -21.24 33.63 -6.76
CA ASP A 37 -22.23 32.64 -6.39
C ASP A 37 -21.88 32.12 -4.99
N PRO A 38 -22.64 32.53 -3.95
CA PRO A 38 -22.35 32.19 -2.56
C PRO A 38 -22.56 30.69 -2.26
N GLU A 39 -23.17 29.93 -3.18
CA GLU A 39 -23.40 28.49 -3.01
C GLU A 39 -22.30 27.63 -3.66
N SER A 40 -21.41 28.23 -4.46
CA SER A 40 -20.37 27.50 -5.16
C SER A 40 -19.12 27.25 -4.30
N CYS A 41 -18.68 26.00 -4.21
CA CYS A 41 -17.38 25.64 -3.64
C CYS A 41 -16.29 26.04 -4.65
N LYS A 42 -15.64 27.19 -4.46
CA LYS A 42 -14.63 27.71 -5.40
C LYS A 42 -13.22 27.22 -5.03
N PRO A 43 -12.39 26.88 -6.02
CA PRO A 43 -10.98 26.62 -5.77
C PRO A 43 -10.26 27.91 -5.37
N PHE A 44 -9.19 27.76 -4.60
CA PHE A 44 -8.26 28.83 -4.23
C PHE A 44 -6.83 28.36 -4.43
N TRP A 45 -5.93 29.33 -4.58
CA TRP A 45 -4.51 29.09 -4.74
C TRP A 45 -3.78 29.42 -3.45
N MET A 46 -2.76 28.63 -3.12
CA MET A 46 -1.80 28.99 -2.08
C MET A 46 -0.39 28.61 -2.52
N SER A 47 0.62 29.18 -1.87
CA SER A 47 1.99 28.76 -2.14
C SER A 47 2.24 27.38 -1.52
N ILE A 48 3.16 26.60 -2.12
CA ILE A 48 3.56 25.30 -1.54
C ILE A 48 4.16 25.48 -0.13
N GLN A 49 4.79 26.63 0.15
CA GLN A 49 5.31 26.91 1.50
C GLN A 49 4.17 27.03 2.52
N ASP A 50 3.11 27.77 2.18
CA ASP A 50 1.92 27.89 3.04
C ASP A 50 1.22 26.54 3.17
N PHE A 51 1.14 25.78 2.07
CA PHE A 51 0.59 24.42 2.09
C PHE A 51 1.29 23.53 3.11
N CYS A 52 2.62 23.46 3.07
CA CYS A 52 3.40 22.67 4.02
C CYS A 52 3.33 23.18 5.48
N GLN A 53 2.95 24.44 5.70
CA GLN A 53 2.73 24.99 7.04
C GLN A 53 1.33 24.68 7.59
N HIS A 54 0.32 24.62 6.72
CA HIS A 54 -1.08 24.49 7.11
C HIS A 54 -1.63 23.06 7.05
N PHE A 55 -1.08 22.20 6.19
CA PHE A 55 -1.55 20.83 6.01
C PHE A 55 -0.57 19.84 6.62
N THR A 56 -1.08 18.93 7.45
CA THR A 56 -0.28 17.90 8.13
C THR A 56 -0.20 16.60 7.34
N GLU A 57 -1.21 16.34 6.51
CA GLU A 57 -1.37 15.07 5.80
C GLU A 57 -1.86 15.30 4.38
N VAL A 58 -1.36 14.47 3.45
CA VAL A 58 -1.81 14.42 2.06
C VAL A 58 -2.17 12.98 1.76
N VAL A 59 -3.41 12.77 1.34
CA VAL A 59 -3.93 11.44 0.99
C VAL A 59 -4.24 11.43 -0.50
N GLU A 60 -3.65 10.47 -1.21
CA GLU A 60 -3.92 10.24 -2.62
C GLU A 60 -4.77 8.97 -2.77
N ALA A 61 -5.94 9.10 -3.39
CA ALA A 61 -6.78 7.97 -3.78
C ALA A 61 -6.58 7.69 -5.27
N ARG A 62 -5.90 6.58 -5.58
CA ARG A 62 -5.66 6.16 -6.97
C ARG A 62 -6.72 5.17 -7.44
N MET A 63 -7.18 5.36 -8.67
CA MET A 63 -7.99 4.36 -9.36
C MET A 63 -7.08 3.25 -9.89
N VAL A 64 -7.38 2.01 -9.52
CA VAL A 64 -6.70 0.84 -10.11
C VAL A 64 -7.27 0.63 -11.52
N PRO A 65 -6.42 0.37 -12.54
CA PRO A 65 -6.91 0.12 -13.90
C PRO A 65 -7.91 -1.03 -13.95
N SER A 66 -8.98 -0.88 -14.73
CA SER A 66 -10.05 -1.89 -14.83
C SER A 66 -9.58 -3.24 -15.42
N SER A 67 -8.42 -3.27 -16.06
CA SER A 67 -7.79 -4.49 -16.57
C SER A 67 -7.14 -5.35 -15.50
N TRP A 68 -6.92 -4.81 -14.30
CA TRP A 68 -6.32 -5.56 -13.20
C TRP A 68 -7.30 -6.62 -12.69
N GLN A 69 -6.77 -7.80 -12.39
CA GLN A 69 -7.55 -8.85 -11.75
C GLN A 69 -7.65 -8.59 -10.25
N CYS A 70 -8.79 -8.94 -9.67
CA CYS A 70 -9.05 -8.81 -8.24
C CYS A 70 -9.54 -10.14 -7.69
N ALA A 71 -8.89 -10.61 -6.63
CA ALA A 71 -9.34 -11.75 -5.85
C ALA A 71 -9.43 -11.34 -4.37
N ALA A 72 -10.33 -11.97 -3.62
CA ALA A 72 -10.60 -11.58 -2.25
C ALA A 72 -10.86 -12.80 -1.36
N VAL A 73 -10.51 -12.66 -0.08
CA VAL A 73 -10.81 -13.61 0.97
C VAL A 73 -11.28 -12.88 2.22
N THR A 74 -12.21 -13.49 2.95
CA THR A 74 -12.66 -12.99 4.25
C THR A 74 -11.69 -13.43 5.34
N HIS A 75 -11.46 -12.56 6.31
CA HIS A 75 -10.53 -12.77 7.42
C HIS A 75 -11.19 -12.36 8.74
N SER A 76 -10.98 -13.13 9.80
CA SER A 76 -11.30 -12.74 11.17
C SER A 76 -10.30 -13.35 12.15
N SER A 77 -10.28 -12.88 13.39
CA SER A 77 -9.43 -13.50 14.43
C SER A 77 -9.81 -14.95 14.73
N ASP A 78 -11.09 -15.31 14.65
CA ASP A 78 -11.56 -16.68 14.86
C ASP A 78 -11.28 -17.59 13.66
N ARG A 79 -11.17 -17.00 12.46
CA ARG A 79 -10.89 -17.70 11.21
C ARG A 79 -9.81 -16.93 10.44
N PRO A 80 -8.54 -17.07 10.86
CA PRO A 80 -7.44 -16.44 10.14
C PRO A 80 -7.32 -17.09 8.76
N SER A 81 -7.27 -16.25 7.74
CA SER A 81 -7.08 -16.66 6.35
C SER A 81 -5.71 -16.20 5.83
N PHE A 82 -5.04 -17.12 5.14
CA PHE A 82 -3.72 -16.92 4.52
C PHE A 82 -3.85 -17.19 3.02
N PRO A 83 -4.22 -16.18 2.21
CA PRO A 83 -4.35 -16.38 0.77
C PRO A 83 -2.97 -16.62 0.15
N LEU A 84 -2.87 -17.73 -0.59
CA LEU A 84 -1.77 -18.09 -1.46
C LEU A 84 -2.05 -17.58 -2.88
N VAL A 85 -1.13 -16.77 -3.38
CA VAL A 85 -1.24 -16.08 -4.66
C VAL A 85 -0.09 -16.52 -5.57
N SER A 86 -0.40 -16.76 -6.84
CA SER A 86 0.59 -16.97 -7.90
C SER A 86 0.13 -16.26 -9.17
N VAL A 87 1.09 -15.70 -9.91
CA VAL A 87 0.83 -14.92 -11.13
C VAL A 87 1.27 -15.68 -12.37
N ALA A 88 0.60 -15.43 -13.50
CA ALA A 88 0.95 -16.06 -14.77
C ALA A 88 2.20 -15.43 -15.43
N SER A 89 2.44 -14.13 -15.18
CA SER A 89 3.59 -13.37 -15.69
C SER A 89 4.07 -12.37 -14.65
N SER A 90 5.27 -11.82 -14.84
CA SER A 90 5.78 -10.81 -13.91
C SER A 90 4.88 -9.57 -13.91
N SER A 91 4.52 -9.08 -12.72
CA SER A 91 3.42 -8.12 -12.57
C SER A 91 3.53 -7.33 -11.29
N GLN A 92 2.98 -6.12 -11.28
CA GLN A 92 2.69 -5.38 -10.04
C GLN A 92 1.49 -5.99 -9.31
N ALA A 93 1.43 -5.77 -8.00
CA ALA A 93 0.29 -6.13 -7.18
C ALA A 93 0.05 -5.16 -6.02
N ILE A 94 -1.22 -5.06 -5.62
CA ILE A 94 -1.66 -4.32 -4.45
C ILE A 94 -2.41 -5.28 -3.54
N PHE A 95 -2.02 -5.35 -2.28
CA PHE A 95 -2.72 -6.08 -1.25
C PHE A 95 -3.44 -5.09 -0.34
N VAL A 96 -4.73 -5.28 -0.14
CA VAL A 96 -5.58 -4.39 0.67
C VAL A 96 -6.31 -5.20 1.72
N LEU A 97 -6.16 -4.86 2.98
CA LEU A 97 -6.95 -5.42 4.08
C LEU A 97 -7.93 -4.35 4.55
N THR A 98 -9.23 -4.63 4.48
CA THR A 98 -10.30 -3.69 4.86
C THR A 98 -11.21 -4.31 5.90
N GLN A 99 -11.42 -3.62 7.01
CA GLN A 99 -12.36 -4.04 8.06
C GLN A 99 -13.81 -3.74 7.67
N SER A 100 -14.75 -4.44 8.31
CA SER A 100 -16.17 -4.10 8.26
C SER A 100 -16.42 -2.64 8.67
N ASP A 101 -17.46 -2.05 8.08
CA ASP A 101 -17.81 -0.66 8.34
C ASP A 101 -18.38 -0.51 9.76
N ALA A 102 -17.73 0.28 10.62
CA ALA A 102 -18.23 0.58 11.96
C ALA A 102 -19.62 1.25 11.95
N ARG A 103 -20.06 1.84 10.82
CA ARG A 103 -21.43 2.37 10.68
C ARG A 103 -22.50 1.28 10.72
N LEU A 104 -22.13 0.04 10.41
CA LEU A 104 -23.04 -1.11 10.49
C LEU A 104 -23.14 -1.67 11.92
N SER A 105 -22.18 -1.32 12.78
CA SER A 105 -22.08 -1.75 14.17
C SER A 105 -21.79 -0.55 15.08
N PRO A 106 -22.77 0.34 15.31
CA PRO A 106 -22.57 1.51 16.17
C PRO A 106 -22.11 1.07 17.57
N GLY A 107 -20.86 1.39 17.91
CA GLY A 107 -20.20 0.99 19.17
C GLY A 107 -18.94 0.14 18.98
N GLU A 108 -18.72 -0.44 17.80
CA GLU A 108 -17.46 -1.14 17.49
C GLU A 108 -16.38 -0.13 17.10
N GLU A 109 -15.39 0.01 17.97
CA GLU A 109 -14.18 0.78 17.69
C GLU A 109 -13.31 0.03 16.65
N LEU A 110 -12.72 0.75 15.69
CA LEU A 110 -11.80 0.15 14.73
C LEU A 110 -10.65 -0.55 15.47
N ALA A 111 -10.47 -1.85 15.22
CA ALA A 111 -9.33 -2.59 15.72
C ALA A 111 -8.07 -2.20 14.91
N PRO A 112 -6.90 -2.01 15.54
CA PRO A 112 -5.65 -1.79 14.80
C PRO A 112 -5.34 -2.97 13.90
N ILE A 113 -5.17 -2.71 12.60
CA ILE A 113 -4.87 -3.74 11.59
C ILE A 113 -3.59 -3.41 10.84
N GLY A 114 -2.84 -4.46 10.53
CA GLY A 114 -1.64 -4.44 9.71
C GLY A 114 -1.69 -5.55 8.66
N LEU A 115 -0.69 -5.58 7.79
CA LEU A 115 -0.63 -6.52 6.68
C LEU A 115 0.83 -6.86 6.37
N ARG A 116 1.12 -8.15 6.21
CA ARG A 116 2.39 -8.66 5.72
C ARG A 116 2.19 -9.43 4.44
N VAL A 117 3.17 -9.32 3.55
CA VAL A 117 3.22 -10.10 2.32
C VAL A 117 4.56 -10.82 2.28
N TYR A 118 4.49 -12.13 2.11
CA TYR A 118 5.65 -13.02 2.06
C TYR A 118 5.81 -13.60 0.66
N GLN A 119 7.05 -13.91 0.30
CA GLN A 119 7.42 -14.62 -0.91
C GLN A 119 8.05 -15.97 -0.54
N CYS A 120 7.68 -16.99 -1.31
CA CYS A 120 8.30 -18.30 -1.31
C CYS A 120 8.71 -18.61 -2.74
N ARG A 121 10.01 -18.83 -2.98
CA ARG A 121 10.52 -19.19 -4.31
C ARG A 121 10.32 -20.69 -4.53
N ILE A 122 9.69 -21.04 -5.66
CA ILE A 122 9.58 -22.44 -6.06
C ILE A 122 10.97 -22.90 -6.50
N VAL A 123 11.61 -23.73 -5.69
CA VAL A 123 12.90 -24.33 -6.05
C VAL A 123 12.63 -25.36 -7.15
N ALA A 124 13.13 -25.15 -8.37
CA ALA A 124 13.05 -26.18 -9.39
C ALA A 124 13.78 -27.45 -8.92
N PRO A 125 13.30 -28.66 -9.27
CA PRO A 125 14.10 -29.87 -9.08
C PRO A 125 15.46 -29.69 -9.75
N PRO A 126 16.57 -30.18 -9.15
CA PRO A 126 17.87 -30.12 -9.80
C PRO A 126 17.81 -30.74 -11.20
N GLN A 127 18.52 -30.15 -12.17
CA GLN A 127 18.41 -30.42 -13.62
C GLN A 127 18.52 -31.91 -14.03
N ASN A 128 19.05 -32.76 -13.15
CA ASN A 128 19.26 -34.19 -13.41
C ASN A 128 18.21 -35.11 -12.75
N ALA A 129 17.14 -34.55 -12.17
CA ALA A 129 16.10 -35.30 -11.45
C ALA A 129 14.76 -35.23 -12.18
N THR A 130 14.60 -36.00 -13.25
CA THR A 130 13.28 -36.24 -13.86
C THR A 130 12.46 -37.18 -12.97
N GLY A 131 11.25 -36.77 -12.58
CA GLY A 131 10.32 -37.61 -11.81
C GLY A 131 10.49 -37.60 -10.29
N VAL A 132 11.42 -36.83 -9.72
CA VAL A 132 11.50 -36.66 -8.26
C VAL A 132 10.37 -35.73 -7.81
N LYS A 133 9.36 -36.30 -7.15
CA LYS A 133 8.39 -35.52 -6.38
C LYS A 133 9.19 -34.70 -5.38
N GLN A 134 9.13 -33.38 -5.52
CA GLN A 134 9.79 -32.45 -4.60
C GLN A 134 9.36 -32.84 -3.19
N ASN A 135 10.32 -33.20 -2.35
CA ASN A 135 10.05 -33.61 -0.98
C ASN A 135 9.70 -32.34 -0.20
N VAL A 136 8.41 -31.96 -0.21
CA VAL A 136 7.88 -30.68 0.30
C VAL A 136 7.81 -30.68 1.83
N SER A 137 8.85 -31.13 2.52
CA SER A 137 8.83 -31.24 3.99
C SER A 137 8.56 -29.89 4.68
N SER A 138 8.81 -28.77 4.00
CA SER A 138 8.16 -27.48 4.26
C SER A 138 8.20 -26.61 2.99
N PRO A 139 7.07 -26.29 2.33
CA PRO A 139 7.06 -25.41 1.17
C PRO A 139 7.57 -24.01 1.53
N PHE A 140 7.50 -23.60 2.79
CA PHE A 140 7.85 -22.27 3.27
C PHE A 140 9.26 -22.17 3.86
N LYS A 141 10.15 -23.14 3.61
CA LYS A 141 11.50 -23.17 4.23
C LYS A 141 12.31 -21.89 3.99
N ASN A 142 12.16 -21.26 2.82
CA ASN A 142 12.86 -20.02 2.44
C ASN A 142 11.84 -18.88 2.29
N LEU A 143 11.06 -18.62 3.35
CA LEU A 143 10.06 -17.55 3.36
C LEU A 143 10.76 -16.20 3.52
N GLU A 144 10.51 -15.29 2.58
CA GLU A 144 11.05 -13.94 2.56
C GLU A 144 9.90 -12.95 2.86
N LEU A 145 10.08 -12.02 3.80
CA LEU A 145 9.13 -10.92 4.02
C LEU A 145 9.37 -9.84 2.97
N LEU A 146 8.41 -9.64 2.07
CA LEU A 146 8.51 -8.62 1.02
C LEU A 146 8.13 -7.24 1.52
N ALA A 147 7.03 -7.16 2.26
CA ALA A 147 6.51 -5.89 2.70
C ALA A 147 5.63 -6.06 3.95
N GLU A 148 5.66 -5.03 4.79
CA GLU A 148 4.94 -4.97 6.04
C GLU A 148 4.33 -3.58 6.23
N LYS A 149 3.05 -3.56 6.60
CA LYS A 149 2.39 -2.40 7.19
C LYS A 149 2.02 -2.77 8.61
N LEU A 150 2.62 -2.10 9.58
CA LEU A 150 2.36 -2.31 11.00
C LEU A 150 0.91 -1.98 11.37
N PRO A 151 0.36 -2.61 12.43
CA PRO A 151 -0.97 -2.32 12.92
C PRO A 151 -1.21 -0.83 13.13
N THR A 152 -2.24 -0.29 12.47
CA THR A 152 -2.66 1.10 12.62
C THR A 152 -4.18 1.13 12.76
N LYS A 153 -4.71 2.07 13.53
CA LYS A 153 -6.15 2.24 13.75
C LYS A 153 -6.82 2.93 12.56
N VAL A 154 -6.93 2.20 11.45
CA VAL A 154 -7.53 2.64 10.19
C VAL A 154 -8.45 1.57 9.65
N ARG A 155 -9.45 1.97 8.85
CA ARG A 155 -10.39 1.02 8.24
C ARG A 155 -9.73 0.10 7.23
N SER A 156 -8.72 0.60 6.51
CA SER A 156 -8.03 -0.14 5.47
C SER A 156 -6.52 0.09 5.55
N VAL A 157 -5.76 -0.98 5.40
CA VAL A 157 -4.31 -0.91 5.14
C VAL A 157 -3.99 -1.48 3.77
N MET A 158 -2.97 -0.93 3.14
CA MET A 158 -2.53 -1.31 1.81
C MET A 158 -1.02 -1.56 1.81
N VAL A 159 -0.60 -2.54 1.02
CA VAL A 159 0.80 -2.84 0.70
C VAL A 159 0.92 -2.99 -0.82
N GLU A 160 1.86 -2.26 -1.41
CA GLU A 160 2.17 -2.36 -2.84
C GLU A 160 3.41 -3.23 -3.04
N ILE A 161 3.36 -4.13 -4.01
CA ILE A 161 4.48 -4.96 -4.42
C ILE A 161 4.82 -4.62 -5.86
N ALA A 162 6.00 -4.04 -6.08
CA ALA A 162 6.43 -3.57 -7.40
C ALA A 162 6.58 -4.72 -8.41
N LYS A 163 6.95 -5.91 -7.95
CA LYS A 163 7.19 -7.06 -8.81
C LYS A 163 6.84 -8.39 -8.14
N LEU A 164 5.79 -9.02 -8.64
CA LEU A 164 5.54 -10.44 -8.51
C LEU A 164 6.19 -11.19 -9.69
N GLU A 165 6.60 -12.43 -9.45
CA GLU A 165 7.27 -13.31 -10.39
C GLU A 165 6.46 -14.61 -10.56
N PRO A 166 6.36 -15.15 -11.78
CA PRO A 166 5.49 -16.30 -12.08
C PRO A 166 5.96 -17.64 -11.47
N ASN A 167 7.20 -17.69 -10.98
CA ASN A 167 7.81 -18.87 -10.35
C ASN A 167 7.88 -18.75 -8.81
N CYS A 168 7.11 -17.81 -8.26
CA CYS A 168 7.03 -17.58 -6.83
C CYS A 168 5.59 -17.77 -6.34
N LEU A 169 5.48 -18.14 -5.08
CA LEU A 169 4.24 -18.17 -4.33
C LEU A 169 4.27 -17.02 -3.33
N TYR A 170 3.15 -16.34 -3.20
CA TYR A 170 3.01 -15.21 -2.27
C TYR A 170 1.94 -15.54 -1.25
N VAL A 171 2.22 -15.24 0.03
CA VAL A 171 1.26 -15.43 1.12
C VAL A 171 1.05 -14.09 1.80
N ALA A 172 -0.20 -13.67 1.93
CA ALA A 172 -0.52 -12.48 2.72
C ALA A 172 -1.06 -12.88 4.10
N ALA A 173 -0.70 -12.12 5.13
CA ALA A 173 -1.15 -12.34 6.50
C ALA A 173 -1.60 -11.00 7.11
N ALA A 174 -2.80 -10.98 7.68
CA ALA A 174 -3.25 -9.85 8.47
C ALA A 174 -2.54 -9.85 9.83
N ILE A 175 -2.18 -8.66 10.30
CA ILE A 175 -1.66 -8.45 11.65
C ILE A 175 -2.77 -7.78 12.47
N SER A 176 -3.02 -8.27 13.67
CA SER A 176 -3.90 -7.62 14.65
C SER A 176 -3.18 -7.50 15.98
N GLU A 177 -3.51 -6.47 16.76
CA GLU A 177 -2.96 -6.32 18.11
C GLU A 177 -3.49 -7.40 19.07
N PRO A 178 -2.64 -7.90 19.99
CA PRO A 178 -3.09 -8.78 21.07
C PRO A 178 -4.20 -8.12 21.89
N GLY A 179 -5.31 -8.83 22.11
CA GLY A 179 -6.43 -8.35 22.92
C GLY A 179 -7.45 -7.46 22.20
N ARG A 180 -7.21 -7.11 20.93
CA ARG A 180 -8.20 -6.44 20.07
C ARG A 180 -8.50 -7.31 18.84
N PRO A 181 -9.36 -8.35 18.98
CA PRO A 181 -9.65 -9.25 17.89
C PRO A 181 -10.33 -8.52 16.73
N LEU A 182 -9.97 -8.93 15.52
CA LEU A 182 -10.55 -8.46 14.29
C LEU A 182 -11.82 -9.24 13.99
N ALA A 183 -12.99 -8.60 14.13
CA ALA A 183 -14.28 -9.24 13.93
C ALA A 183 -14.47 -9.75 12.49
N LEU A 184 -14.39 -8.85 11.51
CA LEU A 184 -14.49 -9.20 10.10
C LEU A 184 -13.68 -8.24 9.24
N ALA A 185 -12.89 -8.80 8.33
CA ALA A 185 -12.15 -8.06 7.32
C ALA A 185 -12.17 -8.80 5.98
N THR A 186 -11.87 -8.07 4.93
CA THR A 186 -11.66 -8.61 3.58
C THR A 186 -10.24 -8.28 3.15
N LEU A 187 -9.47 -9.30 2.81
CA LEU A 187 -8.17 -9.16 2.18
C LEU A 187 -8.35 -9.31 0.67
N ARG A 188 -8.02 -8.26 -0.08
CA ARG A 188 -8.08 -8.21 -1.55
C ARG A 188 -6.68 -8.17 -2.13
N VAL A 189 -6.50 -8.85 -3.25
CA VAL A 189 -5.27 -8.86 -4.03
C VAL A 189 -5.62 -8.41 -5.43
N LEU A 190 -5.02 -7.30 -5.85
CA LEU A 190 -5.17 -6.75 -7.18
C LEU A 190 -3.86 -6.95 -7.95
N THR A 191 -3.91 -7.48 -9.17
CA THR A 191 -2.72 -7.76 -9.98
C THR A 191 -2.88 -7.25 -11.41
N ALA A 192 -1.82 -6.67 -11.98
CA ALA A 192 -1.80 -6.23 -13.38
C ALA A 192 -1.78 -7.40 -14.40
N SER A 193 -1.41 -8.60 -13.96
CA SER A 193 -1.40 -9.86 -14.72
C SER A 193 -2.54 -10.76 -14.28
N ALA A 194 -2.85 -11.75 -15.13
CA ALA A 194 -3.67 -12.88 -14.73
C ALA A 194 -3.10 -13.62 -13.50
N LEU A 195 -3.99 -13.97 -12.58
CA LEU A 195 -3.72 -14.88 -11.48
C LEU A 195 -3.67 -16.30 -12.03
N ARG A 196 -2.56 -17.01 -11.79
CA ARG A 196 -2.47 -18.44 -12.07
C ARG A 196 -3.20 -19.25 -11.00
N GLY A 197 -3.19 -18.76 -9.78
CA GLY A 197 -3.86 -19.39 -8.65
C GLY A 197 -4.07 -18.40 -7.52
N PHE A 198 -5.27 -18.43 -6.98
CA PHE A 198 -5.66 -17.75 -5.75
C PHE A 198 -6.45 -18.75 -4.92
N ARG A 199 -5.94 -19.10 -3.75
CA ARG A 199 -6.62 -20.00 -2.81
C ARG A 199 -6.18 -19.72 -1.39
N GLU A 200 -6.95 -20.15 -0.41
CA GLU A 200 -6.49 -20.18 0.98
C GLU A 200 -5.50 -21.34 1.19
N LEU A 201 -4.55 -21.15 2.11
CA LEU A 201 -3.76 -22.24 2.64
C LEU A 201 -4.67 -23.22 3.41
N SER A 202 -4.46 -24.51 3.20
CA SER A 202 -5.11 -25.55 3.98
C SER A 202 -4.58 -25.57 5.42
N ALA A 203 -5.32 -26.16 6.37
CA ALA A 203 -4.92 -26.20 7.78
C ALA A 203 -3.49 -26.74 8.03
N PRO A 204 -3.01 -27.80 7.34
CA PRO A 204 -1.62 -28.24 7.46
C PRO A 204 -0.64 -27.19 6.92
N GLU A 205 -0.92 -26.60 5.75
CA GLU A 205 -0.07 -25.57 5.15
C GLU A 205 0.04 -24.32 6.03
N SER A 206 -1.08 -23.86 6.60
CA SER A 206 -1.10 -22.73 7.54
C SER A 206 -0.21 -22.99 8.76
N SER A 207 -0.19 -24.23 9.25
CA SER A 207 0.67 -24.62 10.38
C SER A 207 2.17 -24.58 10.02
N TYR A 208 2.53 -24.97 8.80
CA TYR A 208 3.91 -24.84 8.30
C TYR A 208 4.29 -23.38 8.04
N PHE A 209 3.36 -22.59 7.50
CA PHE A 209 3.55 -21.17 7.24
C PHE A 209 3.81 -20.40 8.54
N LEU A 210 2.97 -20.58 9.57
CA LEU A 210 3.15 -19.89 10.86
C LEU A 210 4.48 -20.20 11.53
N LYS A 211 5.01 -21.43 11.36
CA LYS A 211 6.36 -21.78 11.85
C LYS A 211 7.46 -21.07 11.05
N ALA A 212 7.30 -21.01 9.72
CA ALA A 212 8.26 -20.34 8.85
C ALA A 212 8.23 -18.80 9.01
N GLU A 213 7.06 -18.23 9.31
CA GLU A 213 6.84 -16.80 9.54
C GLU A 213 7.77 -16.27 10.64
N GLN A 214 7.94 -17.04 11.72
CA GLN A 214 8.80 -16.69 12.86
C GLN A 214 10.28 -16.58 12.50
N THR A 215 10.70 -17.22 11.40
CA THR A 215 12.08 -17.25 10.91
C THR A 215 12.26 -16.53 9.58
N ALA A 216 11.21 -15.83 9.09
CA ALA A 216 11.24 -15.18 7.79
C ALA A 216 12.26 -14.04 7.79
N THR A 217 13.09 -14.00 6.75
CA THR A 217 14.08 -12.93 6.56
C THR A 217 13.48 -11.83 5.69
N PRO A 218 13.79 -10.54 5.95
CA PRO A 218 13.39 -9.47 5.02
C PRO A 218 14.01 -9.72 3.65
N ALA A 219 13.24 -9.49 2.59
CA ALA A 219 13.74 -9.59 1.23
C ALA A 219 14.78 -8.48 0.97
N ILE A 220 15.89 -8.86 0.35
CA ILE A 220 16.96 -7.93 -0.03
C ILE A 220 16.48 -7.16 -1.27
N ASP A 221 16.11 -5.90 -1.06
CA ASP A 221 15.66 -4.90 -2.03
C ASP A 221 14.73 -5.40 -3.15
N THR A 222 13.43 -5.19 -2.95
CA THR A 222 12.48 -5.07 -4.06
C THR A 222 12.19 -3.58 -4.25
N ASP A 223 12.67 -3.03 -5.37
CA ASP A 223 12.56 -1.60 -5.71
C ASP A 223 11.19 -1.02 -5.33
N SER A 224 11.17 -0.16 -4.33
CA SER A 224 9.94 0.49 -3.87
C SER A 224 9.51 1.51 -4.93
N PHE A 225 8.26 1.43 -5.39
CA PHE A 225 7.75 2.32 -6.45
C PHE A 225 7.83 3.82 -6.07
N SER A 226 7.82 4.12 -4.78
CA SER A 226 7.84 5.49 -4.25
C SER A 226 9.22 6.14 -4.17
N SER A 227 10.32 5.44 -4.51
CA SER A 227 11.68 5.99 -4.42
C SER A 227 12.25 6.55 -5.73
N GLN A 228 11.49 6.60 -6.83
CA GLN A 228 11.93 7.27 -8.07
C GLN A 228 11.95 8.82 -8.00
N GLY A 229 11.89 9.41 -6.81
CA GLY A 229 11.86 10.87 -6.61
C GLY A 229 13.03 11.49 -5.83
N SER A 230 14.00 10.73 -5.33
CA SER A 230 15.13 11.28 -4.56
C SER A 230 16.48 10.73 -5.03
N LEU A 231 16.88 11.10 -6.23
CA LEU A 231 18.29 11.12 -6.62
C LEU A 231 18.65 12.51 -7.15
N GLU A 232 18.81 13.45 -6.23
CA GLU A 232 19.65 14.62 -6.47
C GLU A 232 20.63 14.81 -5.30
N ASN A 233 21.91 14.85 -5.67
CA ASN A 233 23.03 15.48 -4.99
C ASN A 233 23.66 14.80 -3.77
N GLY A 234 24.39 13.71 -4.04
CA GLY A 234 25.62 13.39 -3.32
C GLY A 234 26.85 13.81 -4.12
N PHE A 235 27.16 15.12 -4.16
CA PHE A 235 28.49 15.58 -4.58
C PHE A 235 29.51 15.04 -3.57
N ALA A 236 30.33 14.08 -4.00
CA ALA A 236 31.48 13.64 -3.24
C ALA A 236 32.53 14.76 -3.22
N PRO A 237 33.13 15.11 -2.07
CA PRO A 237 34.26 16.03 -2.05
C PRO A 237 35.51 15.29 -2.55
N SER A 238 36.01 15.72 -3.71
CA SER A 238 37.33 15.34 -4.20
C SER A 238 38.41 15.89 -3.25
N THR A 239 39.13 14.99 -2.60
CA THR A 239 40.35 15.30 -1.85
C THR A 239 41.45 15.81 -2.80
N PRO A 240 42.19 16.89 -2.46
CA PRO A 240 43.33 17.30 -3.26
C PRO A 240 44.55 16.45 -2.89
N VAL A 241 45.19 15.89 -3.91
CA VAL A 241 46.53 15.29 -3.82
C VAL A 241 47.55 16.42 -3.75
N ARG A 242 48.34 16.47 -2.67
CA ARG A 242 49.55 17.29 -2.57
C ARG A 242 50.72 16.54 -3.21
N ASN A 243 51.40 17.18 -4.15
CA ASN A 243 52.83 17.01 -4.37
C ASN A 243 53.56 18.10 -3.58
#